data_AF-A0A924YQJ6-F1
#
_entry.id   AF-A0A924YQJ6-F1
#
_cell.length_a   1.000
_cell.length_b   1.000
_cell.length_c   1.000
_cell.angle_alpha   90.00
_cell.angle_beta   90.00
_cell.angle_gamma   90.00
#
_symmetry.space_group_name_H-M   'P 1'
#
loop_
_entity.id
_entity.type
_entity.pdbx_description
1 polymer ?
#
loop_
_entity_poly.entity_id
_entity_poly.type
_entity_poly.pdbx_seq_one_letter_code
_entity_poly.pdbx_strand_id
1 'polypeptide(L)'
;FVDLLDPIGGEVDVVLETSHEKTNGHHEDMYREHIDLPILKSVLYDFEEMLLNDGCTGIAVLNPRVPVEVQFDEHKLLIIYGHDLSEFESVLADHGIECDDEIKFLTEAEHVHSSSDEFSRKFEELRYRLGIDD
;
A
#
# COMPACT_ATOMS: atom_id res chain seq x y z
N PHE A 1 5.38 -6.23 -3.82
CA PHE A 1 4.38 -5.14 -3.90
C PHE A 1 4.40 -4.45 -5.26
N VAL A 2 5.47 -3.77 -5.66
CA VAL A 2 5.49 -2.98 -6.92
C VAL A 2 5.11 -3.81 -8.16
N ASP A 3 5.61 -5.04 -8.30
CA ASP A 3 5.28 -5.91 -9.44
C ASP A 3 3.82 -6.40 -9.41
N LEU A 4 3.20 -6.48 -8.23
CA LEU A 4 1.78 -6.81 -8.10
C LEU A 4 0.87 -5.70 -8.62
N LEU A 5 1.42 -4.52 -8.91
CA LEU A 5 0.65 -3.46 -9.55
C LEU A 5 0.56 -3.65 -11.07
N ASP A 6 1.37 -4.50 -11.71
CA ASP A 6 1.29 -4.68 -13.17
C ASP A 6 -0.05 -5.23 -13.67
N PRO A 7 -0.67 -6.23 -13.02
CA PRO A 7 -1.97 -6.75 -13.45
C PRO A 7 -3.11 -5.76 -13.23
N ILE A 8 -2.92 -4.71 -12.42
CA ILE A 8 -4.00 -3.80 -12.06
C ILE A 8 -4.44 -2.93 -13.25
N GLY A 9 -3.53 -2.54 -14.15
CA GLY A 9 -3.79 -1.65 -15.28
C GLY A 9 -2.87 -0.43 -15.35
N GLY A 10 -2.93 0.31 -16.45
CA GLY A 10 -2.00 1.42 -16.74
C GLY A 10 -2.31 2.76 -16.07
N GLU A 11 -3.54 2.96 -15.60
CA GLU A 11 -4.02 4.15 -14.90
C GLU A 11 -4.80 3.68 -13.67
N VAL A 12 -4.45 4.22 -12.50
CA VAL A 12 -4.93 3.74 -11.20
C VAL A 12 -5.32 4.87 -10.27
N ASP A 13 -6.06 4.55 -9.23
CA ASP A 13 -6.30 5.42 -8.08
C ASP A 13 -5.46 4.93 -6.90
N VAL A 14 -5.05 5.84 -6.02
CA VAL A 14 -4.22 5.56 -4.86
C VAL A 14 -4.87 6.14 -3.61
N VAL A 15 -4.90 5.34 -2.56
CA VAL A 15 -5.21 5.77 -1.20
C VAL A 15 -3.94 5.62 -0.37
N LEU A 16 -3.48 6.71 0.24
CA LEU A 16 -2.47 6.67 1.29
C LEU A 16 -3.15 6.70 2.65
N GLU A 17 -2.67 5.87 3.56
CA GLU A 17 -3.14 5.80 4.94
C GLU A 17 -1.98 6.17 5.88
N THR A 18 -2.28 6.93 6.94
CA THR A 18 -1.27 7.29 7.95
C THR A 18 -1.79 7.31 9.37
N SER A 19 -0.96 6.85 10.32
CA SER A 19 -1.20 6.91 11.77
C SER A 19 -0.17 7.78 12.53
N HIS A 20 0.66 8.56 11.84
CA HIS A 20 1.76 9.34 12.44
C HIS A 20 1.32 10.42 13.46
N GLU A 21 0.22 11.14 13.21
CA GLU A 21 -0.16 12.31 14.03
C GLU A 21 -1.27 12.05 15.07
N LYS A 22 -1.80 10.82 15.18
CA LYS A 22 -3.05 10.58 15.94
C LYS A 22 -2.87 9.86 17.27
N THR A 23 -3.42 10.47 18.33
CA THR A 23 -3.41 10.00 19.72
C THR A 23 -4.56 9.02 20.05
N ASN A 24 -5.47 8.74 19.10
CA ASN A 24 -6.75 8.06 19.38
C ASN A 24 -7.08 6.88 18.42
N GLY A 25 -6.10 6.28 17.74
CA GLY A 25 -6.31 5.04 16.97
C GLY A 25 -7.15 5.16 15.70
N HIS A 26 -7.24 6.35 15.11
CA HIS A 26 -7.83 6.54 13.78
C HIS A 26 -6.70 6.80 12.77
N HIS A 27 -6.73 6.18 11.59
CA HIS A 27 -5.88 6.55 10.45
C HIS A 27 -6.47 7.76 9.69
N GLU A 28 -5.66 8.39 8.85
CA GLU A 28 -6.08 9.39 7.86
C GLU A 28 -5.87 8.88 6.45
N ASP A 29 -6.91 9.00 5.62
CA ASP A 29 -6.93 8.48 4.25
C ASP A 29 -6.84 9.65 3.26
N MET A 30 -5.91 9.57 2.32
CA MET A 30 -5.62 10.61 1.35
C MET A 30 -5.68 10.02 -0.07
N TYR A 31 -6.34 10.71 -0.99
CA TYR A 31 -6.71 10.14 -2.29
C TYR A 31 -5.97 10.82 -3.45
N ARG A 32 -5.51 10.02 -4.42
CA ARG A 32 -5.03 10.46 -5.73
C ARG A 32 -5.70 9.62 -6.82
N GLU A 33 -6.57 10.22 -7.62
CA GLU A 33 -7.29 9.52 -8.70
C GLU A 33 -6.58 9.69 -10.04
N HIS A 34 -6.57 8.69 -10.92
CA HIS A 34 -5.99 8.75 -12.27
C HIS A 34 -4.49 9.12 -12.28
N ILE A 35 -3.65 8.26 -11.69
CA ILE A 35 -2.19 8.29 -11.84
C ILE A 35 -1.74 7.20 -12.82
N ASP A 36 -0.83 7.54 -13.74
CA ASP A 36 -0.19 6.56 -14.61
C ASP A 36 0.68 5.61 -13.79
N LEU A 37 0.50 4.31 -13.98
CA LEU A 37 1.20 3.28 -13.21
C LEU A 37 2.74 3.44 -13.24
N PRO A 38 3.41 3.75 -14.37
CA PRO A 38 4.86 3.97 -14.37
C PRO A 38 5.30 5.14 -13.48
N ILE A 39 4.49 6.20 -13.37
CA ILE A 39 4.79 7.35 -12.51
C ILE A 39 4.66 6.92 -11.05
N LEU A 40 3.56 6.24 -10.69
CA LEU A 40 3.37 5.70 -9.35
C LEU A 40 4.54 4.80 -8.94
N LYS A 41 4.90 3.81 -9.76
CA LYS A 41 6.02 2.90 -9.48
C LYS A 41 7.33 3.65 -9.27
N SER A 42 7.63 4.64 -10.12
CA SER A 42 8.83 5.47 -9.97
C SER A 42 8.87 6.21 -8.64
N VAL A 43 7.73 6.74 -8.18
CA VAL A 43 7.65 7.39 -6.87
C VAL A 43 7.84 6.37 -5.76
N LEU A 44 7.16 5.21 -5.81
CA LEU A 44 7.25 4.19 -4.75
C LEU A 44 8.67 3.67 -4.52
N TYR A 45 9.49 3.53 -5.58
CA TYR A 45 10.90 3.15 -5.43
C TYR A 45 11.72 4.16 -4.63
N ASP A 46 11.41 5.46 -4.71
CA ASP A 46 12.11 6.49 -3.92
C ASP A 46 11.73 6.42 -2.41
N PHE A 47 10.61 5.76 -2.06
CA PHE A 47 10.07 5.69 -0.71
C PHE A 47 10.02 4.26 -0.13
N GLU A 48 10.75 3.31 -0.74
CA GLU A 48 10.77 1.90 -0.33
C GLU A 48 11.08 1.72 1.16
N GLU A 49 12.09 2.43 1.67
CA GLU A 49 12.51 2.34 3.08
C GLU A 49 11.37 2.71 4.04
N MET A 50 10.61 3.76 3.73
CA MET A 50 9.48 4.19 4.54
C MET A 50 8.34 3.18 4.47
N LEU A 51 7.96 2.77 3.26
CA LEU A 51 6.89 1.80 3.05
C LEU A 51 7.16 0.47 3.77
N LEU A 52 8.42 0.05 3.89
CA LEU A 52 8.77 -1.18 4.60
C LEU A 52 8.90 -1.01 6.11
N ASN A 53 9.43 0.13 6.60
CA ASN A 53 9.95 0.20 7.97
C ASN A 53 9.25 1.21 8.89
N ASP A 54 8.39 2.09 8.38
CA ASP A 54 7.74 3.11 9.21
C ASP A 54 6.67 2.53 10.16
N GLY A 55 5.93 1.51 9.73
CA GLY A 55 4.84 0.92 10.52
C GLY A 55 3.62 1.84 10.76
N CYS A 56 3.59 3.01 10.13
CA CYS A 56 2.51 3.99 10.25
C CYS A 56 2.01 4.50 8.89
N THR A 57 2.50 3.94 7.78
CA THR A 57 2.11 4.24 6.40
C THR A 57 1.53 3.00 5.75
N GLY A 58 0.32 3.14 5.21
CA GLY A 58 -0.33 2.19 4.31
C GLY A 58 -0.56 2.80 2.93
N ILE A 59 -0.68 1.94 1.92
CA ILE A 59 -1.05 2.32 0.56
C ILE A 59 -1.98 1.28 -0.06
N ALA A 60 -3.08 1.73 -0.63
CA ALA A 60 -3.94 0.93 -1.51
C ALA A 60 -3.90 1.49 -2.93
N VAL A 61 -3.78 0.61 -3.92
CA VAL A 61 -3.81 0.97 -5.34
C VAL A 61 -4.99 0.25 -5.98
N LEU A 62 -5.85 1.00 -6.66
CA LEU A 62 -7.12 0.52 -7.19
C LEU A 62 -7.21 0.77 -8.69
N ASN A 63 -7.92 -0.11 -9.42
CA ASN A 63 -8.33 0.21 -10.79
C ASN A 63 -9.67 0.96 -10.78
N PRO A 64 -9.78 2.17 -11.37
CA PRO A 64 -11.03 2.94 -11.40
C PRO A 64 -12.16 2.30 -12.22
N ARG A 65 -11.86 1.27 -13.03
CA ARG A 65 -12.78 0.64 -14.00
C ARG A 65 -13.16 -0.78 -13.63
N VAL A 66 -12.36 -1.47 -12.83
CA VAL A 66 -12.64 -2.85 -12.38
C VAL A 66 -12.42 -2.95 -10.86
N PRO A 67 -13.21 -3.77 -10.14
CA PRO A 67 -13.10 -3.90 -8.70
C PRO A 67 -11.90 -4.77 -8.32
N VAL A 68 -10.69 -4.21 -8.49
CA VAL A 68 -9.41 -4.83 -8.13
C VAL A 68 -8.58 -3.82 -7.36
N GLU A 69 -7.97 -4.28 -6.28
CA GLU A 69 -7.19 -3.49 -5.34
C GLU A 69 -5.99 -4.29 -4.83
N VAL A 70 -4.84 -3.62 -4.73
CA VAL A 70 -3.64 -4.15 -4.07
C VAL A 70 -3.29 -3.22 -2.91
N GLN A 71 -3.37 -3.73 -1.69
CA GLN A 71 -3.11 -2.99 -0.46
C GLN A 71 -1.83 -3.49 0.20
N PHE A 72 -1.00 -2.55 0.63
CA PHE A 72 0.09 -2.78 1.57
C PHE A 72 -0.14 -1.87 2.78
N ASP A 73 -0.71 -2.43 3.83
CA ASP A 73 -1.22 -1.65 4.97
C ASP A 73 -0.11 -1.24 5.96
N GLU A 74 -0.48 -0.45 6.98
CA GLU A 74 0.45 -0.02 8.03
C GLU A 74 1.03 -1.19 8.85
N HIS A 75 0.28 -2.29 8.96
CA HIS A 75 0.69 -3.54 9.64
C HIS A 75 1.56 -4.46 8.77
N LYS A 76 1.92 -4.01 7.57
CA LYS A 76 2.74 -4.75 6.59
C LYS A 76 2.06 -6.01 6.08
N LEU A 77 0.73 -6.03 6.11
CA LEU A 77 -0.08 -7.00 5.41
C LEU A 77 -0.20 -6.58 3.95
N LEU A 78 0.12 -7.53 3.08
CA LEU A 78 -0.08 -7.41 1.64
C LEU A 78 -1.38 -8.14 1.29
N ILE A 79 -2.38 -7.40 0.82
CA ILE A 79 -3.71 -7.93 0.54
C ILE A 79 -4.08 -7.59 -0.90
N ILE A 80 -4.61 -8.56 -1.64
CA ILE A 80 -5.14 -8.33 -2.98
C ILE A 80 -6.62 -8.69 -2.98
N TYR A 81 -7.45 -7.75 -3.42
CA TYR A 81 -8.88 -7.94 -3.61
C TYR A 81 -9.22 -7.94 -5.08
N GLY A 82 -10.05 -8.88 -5.52
CA GLY A 82 -10.47 -9.01 -6.91
C GLY A 82 -11.33 -10.25 -7.13
N HIS A 83 -11.97 -10.33 -8.30
CA HIS A 83 -12.77 -11.50 -8.68
C HIS A 83 -11.91 -12.64 -9.25
N ASP A 84 -10.90 -12.32 -10.04
CA ASP A 84 -9.92 -13.27 -10.60
C ASP A 84 -8.52 -12.79 -10.22
N LEU A 85 -7.80 -13.63 -9.49
CA LEU A 85 -6.49 -13.29 -8.91
C LEU A 85 -5.34 -14.06 -9.58
N SER A 86 -5.59 -14.84 -10.63
CA SER A 86 -4.58 -15.74 -11.21
C SER A 86 -3.31 -15.01 -11.68
N GLU A 87 -3.46 -13.78 -12.19
CA GLU A 87 -2.32 -12.96 -12.62
C GLU A 87 -1.47 -12.50 -11.42
N PHE A 88 -2.09 -12.17 -10.30
CA PHE A 88 -1.39 -11.80 -9.06
C PHE A 88 -0.72 -13.00 -8.40
N GLU A 89 -1.37 -14.16 -8.40
CA GLU A 89 -0.79 -15.43 -7.95
C GLU A 89 0.47 -15.78 -8.75
N SER A 90 0.44 -15.57 -10.08
CA SER A 90 1.62 -15.78 -10.93
C SER A 90 2.77 -14.86 -10.53
N VAL A 91 2.49 -13.58 -10.25
CA VAL A 91 3.52 -12.64 -9.78
C VAL A 91 4.10 -13.10 -8.44
N LEU A 92 3.28 -13.53 -7.49
CA LEU A 92 3.77 -14.08 -6.22
C LEU A 92 4.66 -15.32 -6.41
N ALA A 93 4.25 -16.24 -7.29
CA ALA A 93 5.02 -17.43 -7.61
C ALA A 93 6.38 -17.10 -8.28
N ASP A 94 6.42 -16.09 -9.17
CA ASP A 94 7.66 -15.60 -9.78
C ASP A 94 8.64 -15.02 -8.74
N HIS A 95 8.11 -14.51 -7.63
CA HIS A 95 8.87 -14.06 -6.47
C HIS A 95 9.13 -15.17 -5.43
N GLY A 96 8.77 -16.42 -5.73
CA GLY A 96 8.98 -17.58 -4.86
C GLY A 96 8.03 -17.66 -3.67
N ILE A 97 6.89 -16.95 -3.71
CA ILE A 97 5.84 -16.98 -2.69
C ILE A 97 4.77 -17.96 -3.16
N GLU A 98 4.80 -19.17 -2.59
CA GLU A 98 3.80 -20.21 -2.86
C GLU A 98 2.61 -20.10 -1.90
N CYS A 99 1.44 -20.54 -2.35
CA CYS A 99 0.25 -20.63 -1.50
C CYS A 99 0.43 -21.75 -0.46
N ASP A 100 0.13 -21.43 0.80
CA ASP A 100 0.06 -22.40 1.89
C ASP A 100 -1.30 -22.27 2.60
N ASP A 101 -2.20 -23.20 2.26
CA ASP A 101 -3.56 -23.29 2.81
C ASP A 101 -3.59 -23.71 4.29
N GLU A 102 -2.46 -24.12 4.87
CA GLU A 102 -2.37 -24.48 6.29
C GLU A 102 -2.06 -23.28 7.20
N ILE A 103 -1.68 -22.13 6.61
CA ILE A 103 -1.40 -20.90 7.37
C ILE A 103 -2.66 -20.43 8.09
N LYS A 104 -2.53 -20.21 9.41
CA LYS A 104 -3.59 -19.64 10.23
C LYS A 104 -3.34 -18.16 10.46
N PHE A 105 -4.26 -17.32 10.00
CA PHE A 105 -4.24 -15.89 10.25
C PHE A 105 -4.82 -15.59 11.64
N LEU A 106 -4.08 -14.81 12.44
CA LEU A 106 -4.50 -14.34 13.77
C LEU A 106 -4.62 -12.83 13.71
N THR A 107 -5.82 -12.30 13.99
CA THR A 107 -6.19 -10.93 13.60
C THR A 107 -6.27 -9.91 14.72
N GLU A 108 -6.05 -10.30 15.99
CA GLU A 108 -6.31 -9.38 17.11
C GLU A 108 -5.22 -9.40 18.18
N ALA A 109 -4.55 -8.25 18.32
CA ALA A 109 -3.87 -7.80 19.52
C ALA A 109 -3.91 -6.26 19.56
N GLU A 110 -4.18 -5.67 20.73
CA GLU A 110 -3.95 -4.24 20.95
C GLU A 110 -2.47 -3.94 20.68
N HIS A 111 -2.22 -2.94 19.84
CA HIS A 111 -0.88 -2.46 19.53
C HIS A 111 -0.86 -0.93 19.53
N VAL A 112 0.34 -0.37 19.68
CA VAL A 112 0.57 1.07 19.73
C VAL A 112 1.45 1.42 18.54
N HIS A 113 1.01 2.36 17.71
CA HIS A 113 1.83 2.92 16.66
C HIS A 113 2.84 3.90 17.28
N SER A 114 4.09 3.78 16.86
CA SER A 114 5.17 4.68 17.27
C SER A 114 6.00 4.98 16.03
N SER A 115 5.81 6.16 15.45
CA SER A 115 6.66 6.62 14.36
C SER A 115 7.81 7.50 14.87
N SER A 116 8.65 7.96 13.94
CA SER A 116 9.70 8.97 14.15
C SER A 116 9.38 10.26 13.39
N ASP A 117 9.96 11.38 13.84
CA ASP A 117 9.89 12.66 13.12
C ASP A 117 10.48 12.56 11.70
N GLU A 118 11.37 11.60 11.43
CA GLU A 118 11.93 11.36 10.11
C GLU A 118 10.88 10.75 9.16
N PHE A 119 10.21 9.68 9.57
CA PHE A 119 9.18 9.03 8.75
C PHE A 119 7.96 9.93 8.56
N SER A 120 7.57 10.69 9.59
CA SER A 120 6.51 11.70 9.46
C SER A 120 6.83 12.69 8.33
N ARG A 121 8.08 13.17 8.23
CA ARG A 121 8.52 14.07 7.15
C ARG A 121 8.60 13.38 5.79
N LYS A 122 9.05 12.12 5.74
CA LYS A 122 9.08 11.34 4.50
C LYS A 122 7.66 11.07 3.98
N PHE A 123 6.68 10.86 4.87
CA PHE A 123 5.28 10.69 4.51
C PHE A 123 4.73 11.95 3.83
N GLU A 124 4.97 13.12 4.43
CA GLU A 124 4.60 14.41 3.83
C GLU A 124 5.25 14.64 2.46
N GLU A 125 6.51 14.22 2.29
CA GLU A 125 7.18 14.27 0.99
C GLU A 125 6.52 13.33 -0.04
N LEU A 126 6.17 12.10 0.36
CA LEU A 126 5.45 11.15 -0.49
C LEU A 126 4.10 11.72 -0.93
N ARG A 127 3.31 12.26 0.01
CA ARG A 127 2.02 12.92 -0.27
C ARG A 127 2.18 14.00 -1.34
N TYR A 128 3.16 14.89 -1.14
CA TYR A 128 3.47 15.96 -2.09
C TYR A 128 3.90 15.42 -3.46
N ARG A 129 4.78 14.41 -3.51
CA ARG A 129 5.25 13.82 -4.78
C ARG A 129 4.15 13.13 -5.58
N LEU A 130 3.14 12.58 -4.90
CA LEU A 130 1.96 12.01 -5.55
C LEU A 130 0.95 13.06 -6.00
N GLY A 131 1.16 14.34 -5.64
CA GLY A 131 0.25 15.44 -5.97
C GLY A 131 -1.08 15.31 -5.22
N ILE A 132 -1.04 14.78 -3.99
CA ILE A 132 -2.19 14.79 -3.09
C ILE A 132 -2.15 16.13 -2.33
N ASP A 133 -3.08 17.01 -2.69
CA ASP A 133 -3.32 18.29 -2.02
C ASP A 133 -4.47 18.16 -0.99
N ASP A 134 -4.47 19.04 0.02
CA ASP A 134 -5.48 19.12 1.10
C ASP A 134 -6.93 19.32 0.60
#